data_AF-W1XL73-F1
#
_entry.id   AF-W1XL73-F1
#
_cell.length_a   1.000
_cell.length_b   1.000
_cell.length_c   1.000
_cell.angle_alpha   90.00
_cell.angle_beta   90.00
_cell.angle_gamma   90.00
#
_symmetry.space_group_name_H-M   'P 1'
#
loop_
_entity.id
_entity.type
_entity.pdbx_description
1 polymer ?
#
loop_
_entity_poly.entity_id
_entity_poly.type
_entity_poly.pdbx_seq_one_letter_code
_entity_poly.pdbx_strand_id
1 'polypeptide(L)'
;LEKQLKELTSRLESEEASESDLQRLDYLQNRLEWLGGYDYEQKTKRIVYGLGFTDDDLDKPANAFSGGQKTRINLAKALVRSPDFLF
;
A
#
# COMPACT_ATOMS: atom_id res chain seq x y z
N LEU A 1 -15.89 4.23 -0.58
CA LEU A 1 -14.92 5.15 -1.23
C LEU A 1 -15.00 5.02 -2.74
N GLU A 2 -14.90 3.82 -3.33
CA GLU A 2 -15.04 3.64 -4.79
C GLU A 2 -16.38 4.15 -5.35
N LYS A 3 -17.49 3.84 -4.68
CA LYS A 3 -18.82 4.36 -5.06
C LYS A 3 -18.88 5.89 -5.03
N GLN A 4 -18.26 6.52 -4.03
CA GLN A 4 -18.22 7.98 -3.89
C GLN A 4 -17.31 8.62 -4.94
N LEU A 5 -16.18 7.98 -5.27
CA LEU A 5 -15.31 8.41 -6.36
C LEU A 5 -16.10 8.39 -7.68
N LYS A 6 -16.75 7.26 -8.00
CA LYS A 6 -17.53 7.08 -9.23
C LYS A 6 -18.69 8.07 -9.37
N GLU A 7 -19.43 8.33 -8.28
CA GLU A 7 -20.50 9.34 -8.26
C GLU A 7 -19.95 10.75 -8.49
N LEU A 8 -18.79 11.08 -7.90
CA LEU A 8 -18.16 12.38 -8.07
C LEU A 8 -17.63 12.56 -9.50
N THR A 9 -16.95 11.56 -10.07
CA THR A 9 -16.44 11.63 -11.45
C THR A 9 -17.59 11.77 -12.46
N SER A 10 -18.68 11.01 -12.27
CA SER A 10 -19.85 11.08 -13.14
C SER A 10 -20.56 12.44 -13.08
N ARG A 11 -20.54 13.13 -11.94
CA ARG A 11 -21.05 14.51 -11.83
C ARG A 11 -20.16 15.51 -12.56
N LEU A 12 -18.84 15.38 -12.40
CA LEU A 12 -17.85 16.26 -13.05
C LEU A 12 -17.78 16.11 -14.57
N GLU A 13 -18.28 14.99 -15.13
CA GLU A 13 -18.43 14.81 -16.57
C GLU A 13 -19.56 15.65 -17.18
N SER A 14 -20.55 16.05 -16.37
CA SER A 14 -21.74 16.78 -16.80
C SER A 14 -21.80 18.24 -16.33
N GLU A 15 -21.04 18.59 -15.30
CA GLU A 15 -21.05 19.90 -14.65
C GLU A 15 -19.63 20.48 -14.60
N GLU A 16 -19.50 21.80 -14.61
CA GLU A 16 -18.20 22.47 -14.47
C GLU A 16 -17.64 22.23 -13.07
N ALA A 17 -16.42 21.69 -12.98
CA ALA A 17 -15.82 21.32 -11.72
C ALA A 17 -15.49 22.55 -10.86
N SER A 18 -16.04 22.61 -9.66
CA SER A 18 -15.61 23.60 -8.68
C SER A 18 -14.25 23.23 -8.08
N GLU A 19 -13.52 24.20 -7.54
CA GLU A 19 -12.27 23.95 -6.82
C GLU A 19 -12.46 22.96 -5.65
N SER A 20 -13.61 23.01 -4.98
CA SER A 20 -13.95 22.05 -3.92
C SER A 20 -14.18 20.63 -4.43
N ASP A 21 -14.72 20.46 -5.63
CA ASP A 21 -14.93 19.12 -6.22
C ASP A 21 -13.60 18.49 -6.62
N LEU A 22 -12.66 19.28 -7.13
CA LEU A 22 -11.30 18.84 -7.45
C LEU A 22 -10.54 18.40 -6.18
N GLN A 23 -10.63 19.17 -5.10
CA GLN A 23 -10.04 18.78 -3.81
C GLN A 23 -10.67 17.49 -3.25
N ARG A 24 -11.98 17.32 -3.44
CA ARG A 24 -12.70 16.12 -3.00
C ARG A 24 -12.31 14.89 -3.83
N LEU A 25 -12.10 15.07 -5.14
CA LEU A 25 -11.64 14.04 -6.07
C LEU A 25 -10.25 13.56 -5.68
N ASP A 26 -9.31 14.50 -5.51
CA ASP A 26 -7.93 14.23 -5.08
C ASP A 26 -7.89 13.48 -3.75
N TYR A 27 -8.67 13.93 -2.76
CA TYR A 27 -8.79 13.24 -1.46
C TYR A 27 -9.30 11.80 -1.60
N LEU A 28 -10.35 11.57 -2.39
CA LEU A 28 -10.94 10.23 -2.56
C LEU A 28 -10.02 9.29 -3.34
N GLN A 29 -9.30 9.80 -4.34
CA GLN A 29 -8.30 9.04 -5.10
C GLN A 29 -7.12 8.65 -4.21
N ASN A 30 -6.48 9.61 -3.53
CA ASN A 30 -5.40 9.35 -2.59
C ASN A 30 -5.84 8.39 -1.48
N ARG A 31 -7.07 8.55 -0.95
CA ARG A 31 -7.58 7.67 0.09
C ARG A 31 -7.83 6.25 -0.43
N LEU A 32 -8.22 6.08 -1.69
CA LEU A 32 -8.36 4.77 -2.33
C LEU A 32 -7.01 4.12 -2.64
N GLU A 33 -6.04 4.87 -3.13
CA GLU A 33 -4.66 4.40 -3.30
C GLU A 33 -4.06 3.96 -1.96
N TRP A 34 -4.23 4.78 -0.93
CA TRP A 34 -3.73 4.49 0.41
C TRP A 34 -4.40 3.30 1.07
N LEU A 35 -5.68 3.06 0.77
CA LEU A 35 -6.44 1.89 1.25
C LEU A 35 -6.28 0.66 0.33
N GLY A 36 -5.67 0.81 -0.83
CA GLY A 36 -5.65 -0.16 -1.91
C GLY A 36 -4.25 -0.68 -2.22
N GLY A 37 -3.73 -1.56 -1.36
CA GLY A 37 -2.97 -2.79 -1.66
C GLY A 37 -1.78 -2.81 -2.63
N TYR A 38 -1.82 -2.10 -3.76
CA TYR A 38 -0.83 -2.16 -4.83
C TYR A 38 0.50 -1.53 -4.41
N ASP A 39 0.45 -0.33 -3.81
CA ASP A 39 1.66 0.28 -3.24
C ASP A 39 2.15 -0.53 -2.04
N TYR A 40 1.24 -1.07 -1.23
CA TYR A 40 1.60 -1.92 -0.09
C TYR A 40 2.30 -3.22 -0.50
N GLU A 41 1.81 -3.91 -1.54
CA GLU A 41 2.43 -5.13 -2.07
C GLU A 41 3.76 -4.82 -2.74
N GLN A 42 3.83 -3.80 -3.58
CA GLN A 42 5.06 -3.34 -4.23
C GLN A 42 6.13 -2.93 -3.20
N LYS A 43 5.73 -2.16 -2.18
CA LYS A 43 6.58 -1.75 -1.06
C LYS A 43 7.03 -2.94 -0.23
N THR A 44 6.13 -3.88 0.06
CA THR A 44 6.45 -5.12 0.78
C THR A 44 7.48 -5.92 0.01
N LYS A 45 7.26 -6.16 -1.29
CA LYS A 45 8.19 -6.84 -2.20
C LYS A 45 9.56 -6.15 -2.23
N ARG A 46 9.60 -4.83 -2.38
CA ARG A 46 10.84 -4.05 -2.33
C ARG A 46 11.61 -4.22 -1.02
N ILE A 47 10.91 -4.21 0.12
CA ILE A 47 11.53 -4.39 1.44
C ILE A 47 12.09 -5.81 1.60
N VAL A 48 11.30 -6.85 1.27
CA VAL A 48 11.77 -8.23 1.43
C VAL A 48 12.90 -8.58 0.46
N TYR A 49 12.87 -8.08 -0.78
CA TYR A 49 13.99 -8.23 -1.71
C TYR A 49 15.25 -7.52 -1.21
N GLY A 50 15.11 -6.31 -0.65
CA GLY A 50 16.23 -5.60 -0.01
C GLY A 50 16.83 -6.34 1.19
N LEU A 51 16.06 -7.23 1.82
CA LEU A 51 16.50 -8.11 2.91
C LEU A 51 17.00 -9.49 2.42
N GLY A 52 17.10 -9.68 1.11
CA GLY A 52 17.65 -10.86 0.46
C GLY A 52 16.70 -12.04 0.34
N PHE A 53 15.38 -11.82 0.38
CA PHE A 53 14.39 -12.84 0.02
C PHE A 53 14.17 -12.86 -1.49
N THR A 54 13.87 -14.01 -2.06
CA THR A 54 13.52 -14.17 -3.48
C THR A 54 12.03 -14.45 -3.65
N ASP A 55 11.53 -14.47 -4.89
CA ASP A 55 10.15 -14.87 -5.17
C ASP A 55 9.83 -16.28 -4.64
N ASP A 56 10.75 -17.24 -4.83
CA ASP A 56 10.61 -18.60 -4.29
C ASP A 56 10.47 -18.62 -2.77
N ASP A 57 11.00 -17.62 -2.05
CA ASP A 57 10.84 -17.52 -0.61
C ASP A 57 9.44 -17.05 -0.21
N LEU A 58 8.77 -16.24 -1.03
CA LEU A 58 7.46 -15.66 -0.69
C LEU A 58 6.38 -16.72 -0.54
N ASP A 59 6.52 -17.85 -1.24
CA ASP A 59 5.59 -18.99 -1.20
C ASP A 59 5.95 -20.03 -0.13
N LYS A 60 7.09 -19.88 0.57
CA LYS A 60 7.52 -20.86 1.58
C LYS A 60 6.74 -20.69 2.89
N PRO A 61 6.39 -21.82 3.56
CA PRO A 61 5.80 -21.75 4.88
C PRO A 61 6.80 -21.19 5.89
N ALA A 62 6.30 -20.43 6.87
CA ALA A 62 7.14 -19.72 7.84
C ALA A 62 8.09 -20.65 8.66
N ASN A 63 7.75 -21.93 8.79
CA ASN A 63 8.57 -22.93 9.48
C ASN A 63 9.82 -23.36 8.69
N ALA A 64 9.85 -23.16 7.37
CA ALA A 64 10.97 -23.52 6.50
C ALA A 64 12.16 -22.54 6.63
N PHE A 65 11.95 -21.38 7.26
CA PHE A 65 13.00 -20.38 7.45
C PHE A 65 13.85 -20.64 8.68
N SER A 66 15.16 -20.39 8.54
CA SER A 66 16.11 -20.35 9.65
C SER A 66 15.77 -19.23 10.66
N GLY A 67 16.35 -19.31 11.86
CA GLY A 67 16.17 -18.27 12.89
C GLY A 67 16.56 -16.87 12.40
N GLY A 68 17.69 -16.74 11.70
CA GLY A 68 18.13 -15.47 11.14
C GLY A 68 17.19 -14.91 10.06
N GLN A 69 16.63 -15.77 9.21
CA GLN A 69 15.61 -15.37 8.22
C GLN A 69 14.32 -14.92 8.91
N LYS A 70 13.89 -15.61 9.98
CA LYS A 70 12.70 -15.19 10.77
C LYS A 70 12.90 -13.81 11.40
N THR A 71 14.10 -13.49 11.88
CA THR A 71 14.43 -12.13 12.35
C THR A 71 14.29 -11.10 11.24
N ARG A 72 14.81 -11.39 10.03
CA ARG A 72 14.63 -10.49 8.87
C ARG A 72 13.16 -10.34 8.45
N ILE A 73 12.36 -11.40 8.51
CA ILE A 73 10.91 -11.33 8.25
C ILE A 73 10.22 -10.41 9.26
N ASN A 74 10.57 -10.50 10.54
CA ASN A 74 10.01 -9.61 11.58
C ASN A 74 10.42 -8.15 11.36
N LEU A 75 11.66 -7.91 10.94
CA LEU A 75 12.11 -6.57 10.54
C LEU A 75 11.32 -6.07 9.32
N ALA A 76 11.13 -6.90 8.29
CA ALA A 76 10.31 -6.55 7.13
C ALA A 76 8.90 -6.13 7.53
N LYS A 77 8.24 -6.90 8.42
CA LYS A 77 6.92 -6.58 8.96
C LYS A 77 6.89 -5.23 9.68
N ALA A 78 7.94 -4.89 10.43
CA ALA A 78 8.04 -3.59 11.10
C ALA A 78 8.19 -2.45 10.09
N LEU A 79 9.03 -2.62 9.07
CA LEU A 79 9.28 -1.61 8.02
C LEU A 79 8.05 -1.38 7.13
N VAL A 80 7.35 -2.45 6.77
CA VAL A 80 6.12 -2.38 5.95
C VAL A 80 5.01 -1.62 6.67
N ARG A 81 4.92 -1.77 7.99
CA ARG A 81 3.91 -1.08 8.81
C ARG A 81 4.16 0.43 8.92
N SER A 82 5.31 0.93 8.44
CA SER A 82 5.71 2.34 8.52
C SER A 82 5.24 2.99 9.82
N PRO A 83 5.76 2.59 10.99
CA PRO A 83 5.58 3.43 12.15
C PRO A 83 6.26 4.76 11.81
N ASP A 84 5.48 5.79 11.59
CA ASP A 84 5.95 7.14 11.86
C ASP A 84 6.59 7.07 13.25
N PHE A 85 7.86 7.46 13.32
CA PHE A 85 8.76 7.39 14.49
C PHE A 85 9.54 6.09 14.69
N LEU A 86 10.75 6.10 14.11
CA LEU A 86 11.94 5.55 14.77
C LEU A 86 12.78 6.76 15.21
N PHE A 87 12.63 7.21 16.47
CA PHE A 87 13.61 8.04 17.17
C PHE A 87 14.49 7.15 18.04
#